data_AF-A0A7I7XCA6-F1
#
_entry.id   AF-A0A7I7XCA6-F1
#
_cell.length_a   1.000
_cell.length_b   1.000
_cell.length_c   1.000
_cell.angle_alpha   90.00
_cell.angle_beta   90.00
_cell.angle_gamma   90.00
#
_symmetry.space_group_name_H-M   'P 1'
#
loop_
_entity.id
_entity.type
_entity.pdbx_description
1 polymer ?
#
loop_
_entity_poly.entity_id
_entity_poly.type
_entity_poly.pdbx_seq_one_letter_code
_entity_poly.pdbx_strand_id
1 'polypeptide(L)' 'MDCIELVELVTAYLDGSLDAQTRERFDLHLLECDGCENYLQQFRVTVRTLGSLEPRDVAPEFRARLLRAFEDWR' A
#
# COMPACT_ATOMS: atom_id res chain seq x y z
N MET A 1 13.31 -4.68 13.91
CA MET A 1 13.51 -5.55 12.74
C MET A 1 14.77 -5.14 12.03
N ASP A 2 15.38 -6.02 11.24
CA ASP A 2 16.49 -5.65 10.36
C ASP A 2 16.01 -5.20 8.98
N CYS A 3 16.93 -4.77 8.11
CA CYS A 3 16.58 -4.27 6.78
C CYS A 3 15.98 -5.35 5.88
N ILE A 4 16.36 -6.63 6.06
CA ILE A 4 15.85 -7.74 5.24
C ILE A 4 14.39 -7.99 5.59
N GLU A 5 14.09 -8.13 6.89
CA GLU A 5 12.72 -8.29 7.40
C GLU A 5 11.82 -7.11 6.96
N LEU A 6 12.34 -5.86 7.00
CA LEU A 6 11.60 -4.69 6.52
C LEU A 6 11.27 -4.77 5.03
N VAL A 7 12.26 -5.09 4.20
CA VAL A 7 12.10 -5.20 2.75
C VAL A 7 11.07 -6.27 2.39
N GLU A 8 11.07 -7.41 3.09
CA GLU A 8 10.08 -8.48 2.89
C GLU A 8 8.66 -8.05 3.25
N LEU A 9 8.51 -7.15 4.22
CA LEU A 9 7.22 -6.68 4.72
C LEU A 9 6.70 -5.40 4.05
N VAL A 10 7.45 -4.80 3.12
CA VAL A 10 7.12 -3.48 2.53
C VAL A 10 5.73 -3.45 1.88
N THR A 11 5.34 -4.52 1.19
CA THR A 11 4.03 -4.62 0.54
C THR A 11 2.91 -4.70 1.58
N ALA A 12 3.06 -5.56 2.59
CA ALA A 12 2.07 -5.68 3.66
C ALA A 12 1.92 -4.38 4.48
N TYR A 13 3.01 -3.63 4.64
CA TYR A 13 3.00 -2.30 5.24
C TYR A 13 2.15 -1.30 4.42
N LEU A 14 2.36 -1.29 3.09
CA LEU A 14 1.64 -0.41 2.16
C LEU A 14 0.15 -0.77 2.04
N ASP A 15 -0.16 -2.07 2.08
CA ASP A 15 -1.52 -2.60 2.05
C ASP A 15 -2.27 -2.44 3.40
N GLY A 16 -1.56 -2.02 4.46
CA GLY A 16 -2.12 -1.87 5.79
C GLY A 16 -2.51 -3.20 6.45
N SER A 17 -1.89 -4.31 6.03
CA SER A 17 -2.25 -5.67 6.46
C SER A 17 -1.37 -6.23 7.59
N LEU A 18 -0.37 -5.46 8.04
CA LEU A 18 0.43 -5.81 9.20
C LEU A 18 -0.39 -5.77 10.50
N ASP A 19 -0.12 -6.70 11.40
CA ASP A 19 -0.58 -6.59 12.78
C ASP A 19 0.08 -5.38 13.47
N ALA A 20 -0.53 -4.90 14.56
CA ALA A 20 -0.11 -3.68 15.25
C ALA A 20 1.34 -3.74 15.75
N GLN A 21 1.78 -4.89 16.25
CA GLN A 21 3.14 -5.04 16.79
C GLN A 21 4.19 -5.03 15.67
N THR A 22 3.90 -5.71 14.56
CA THR A 22 4.78 -5.70 13.39
C THR A 22 4.83 -4.33 12.74
N ARG A 23 3.69 -3.62 12.67
CA ARG A 23 3.62 -2.25 12.18
C ARG A 23 4.49 -1.29 13.02
N GLU A 24 4.39 -1.36 14.34
CA GLU A 24 5.20 -0.56 15.25
C GLU A 24 6.71 -0.81 15.05
N ARG A 25 7.13 -2.08 14.97
CA ARG A 25 8.54 -2.45 14.72
C ARG A 25 9.04 -1.92 13.36
N PHE A 26 8.17 -1.92 12.34
CA PHE A 26 8.47 -1.38 11.01
C PHE A 26 8.66 0.14 11.08
N ASP A 27 7.71 0.85 11.68
CA ASP A 27 7.75 2.30 11.82
C ASP A 27 8.98 2.75 12.63
N LEU A 28 9.34 2.04 13.70
CA LEU A 28 10.57 2.31 14.46
C LEU A 28 11.83 2.14 13.61
N HIS A 29 11.93 1.11 12.79
CA HIS A 29 13.09 0.91 11.92
C HIS A 29 13.24 2.05 10.89
N LEU A 30 12.13 2.55 10.33
CA LEU A 30 12.18 3.68 9.39
C LEU A 30 12.75 4.95 10.01
N LEU A 31 12.60 5.15 11.33
CA LEU A 31 13.19 6.29 12.04
C LEU A 31 14.71 6.18 12.22
N GLU A 32 15.25 4.97 12.15
CA GLU A 32 16.65 4.67 12.45
C GLU A 32 17.49 4.39 11.20
N CYS A 33 16.85 4.15 10.04
CA CYS A 33 17.53 3.74 8.82
C CYS A 33 17.07 4.53 7.58
N ASP A 34 17.85 5.54 7.20
CA ASP A 34 17.67 6.33 5.97
C ASP A 34 17.60 5.45 4.71
N GLY A 35 18.31 4.31 4.69
CA GLY A 35 18.29 3.38 3.56
C GLY A 35 16.91 2.74 3.35
N CYS A 36 16.27 2.31 4.43
CA CYS A 36 14.94 1.72 4.39
C CYS A 36 13.84 2.77 4.19
N GLU A 37 14.02 3.99 4.70
CA GLU A 37 13.15 5.12 4.36
C GLU A 37 13.16 5.38 2.85
N ASN A 38 14.35 5.50 2.25
CA ASN A 38 14.51 5.70 0.81
C ASN A 38 13.92 4.55 0.00
N TYR A 39 14.11 3.30 0.44
CA TYR A 39 13.53 2.13 -0.17
C TYR A 39 11.98 2.19 -0.19
N LEU A 40 11.37 2.55 0.94
CA LEU A 40 9.91 2.72 1.03
C LEU A 40 9.42 3.82 0.08
N GLN A 41 10.15 4.93 -0.03
CA GLN A 41 9.79 6.02 -0.95
C GLN A 41 9.86 5.57 -2.42
N GLN A 42 10.86 4.77 -2.80
CA GLN A 42 10.94 4.18 -4.15
C GLN A 42 9.73 3.29 -4.46
N PHE A 43 9.29 2.47 -3.50
CA PHE A 43 8.07 1.68 -3.65
C PHE A 43 6.83 2.57 -3.83
N ARG A 44 6.67 3.62 -3.02
CA ARG A 44 5.55 4.57 -3.14
C ARG A 44 5.54 5.27 -4.51
N VAL A 45 6.70 5.65 -5.03
CA VAL A 45 6.84 6.23 -6.39
C VAL A 45 6.39 5.22 -7.44
N THR A 46 6.85 3.97 -7.35
CA THR A 46 6.47 2.89 -8.28
C THR A 46 4.96 2.66 -8.27
N VAL A 47 4.36 2.49 -7.09
CA VAL A 47 2.91 2.28 -6.93
C VAL A 47 2.10 3.43 -7.52
N ARG A 48 2.46 4.68 -7.20
CA ARG A 48 1.79 5.87 -7.75
C ARG A 48 1.91 5.94 -9.27
N THR A 49 3.10 5.63 -9.81
CA THR A 49 3.37 5.69 -11.25
C THR A 49 2.52 4.66 -12.00
N LEU A 50 2.52 3.40 -11.53
CA LEU A 50 1.72 2.33 -12.13
C LEU A 50 0.21 2.55 -11.93
N GLY A 51 -0.22 3.11 -10.80
CA GLY A 51 -1.62 3.46 -10.54
C GLY A 51 -2.12 4.68 -11.32
N SER A 52 -1.22 5.51 -11.86
CA SER A 52 -1.57 6.67 -12.69
C SER A 52 -1.75 6.35 -14.17
N LEU A 53 -1.34 5.15 -14.59
CA LEU A 53 -1.66 4.64 -15.93
C LEU A 53 -3.18 4.56 -16.04
N GLU A 54 -3.74 4.97 -17.18
CA GLU A 54 -5.20 4.92 -17.37
C GLU A 54 -5.70 3.53 -16.97
N PRO A 55 -6.53 3.44 -15.93
CA PRO A 55 -7.20 2.20 -15.61
C PRO A 55 -7.92 1.80 -16.88
N ARG A 56 -7.70 0.58 -17.41
CA ARG A 56 -8.51 0.04 -18.51
C ARG A 56 -9.95 0.46 -18.26
N ASP A 57 -10.47 1.34 -19.12
CA ASP A 57 -11.66 2.13 -18.83
C ASP A 57 -12.72 1.26 -18.17
N VAL A 58 -12.95 1.51 -16.87
CA VAL A 58 -14.08 0.87 -16.21
C VAL A 58 -15.30 1.54 -16.82
N ALA A 59 -16.00 0.79 -17.69
CA ALA A 59 -17.23 1.24 -18.31
C ALA A 59 -18.11 1.94 -17.26
N PRO A 60 -18.55 3.19 -17.47
CA PRO A 60 -19.30 3.94 -16.46
C PRO A 60 -20.49 3.18 -15.89
N GLU A 61 -21.12 2.33 -16.71
CA GLU A 61 -22.22 1.46 -16.33
C GLU A 61 -21.80 0.38 -15.32
N PHE A 62 -20.60 -0.18 -15.47
CA PHE A 62 -20.04 -1.15 -14.52
C PHE A 62 -19.76 -0.49 -13.17
N ARG A 63 -19.17 0.71 -13.18
CA ARG A 63 -18.95 1.51 -11.96
C ARG A 63 -20.28 1.82 -11.26
N ALA A 64 -21.29 2.27 -12.00
CA ALA A 64 -22.62 2.57 -11.45
C ALA A 64 -23.28 1.32 -10.85
N ARG A 65 -23.12 0.15 -11.49
CA ARG A 65 -23.62 -1.13 -10.96
C ARG A 65 -22.90 -1.54 -9.68
N LEU A 66 -21.57 -1.39 -9.61
CA LEU A 66 -20.81 -1.65 -8.39
C LEU A 66 -21.27 -0.77 -7.23
N LEU A 67 -21.39 0.55 -7.45
CA LEU A 67 -21.82 1.47 -6.39
C LEU A 67 -23.23 1.13 -5.86
N ARG A 68 -24.19 0.84 -6.74
CA ARG A 68 -25.53 0.37 -6.33
C ARG A 68 -25.49 -0.93 -5.53
N ALA A 69 -24.61 -1.87 -5.87
CA ALA A 69 -24.51 -3.14 -5.16
C ALA A 69 -24.05 -2.97 -3.70
N PHE A 70 -23.37 -1.87 -3.38
CA PHE A 70 -22.87 -1.57 -2.04
C PHE A 70 -23.65 -0.46 -1.31
N GLU A 71 -24.71 0.10 -1.89
CA GLU A 71 -25.49 1.21 -1.29
C GLU A 71 -26.14 0.83 0.05
N ASP A 72 -26.64 -0.41 0.17
CA ASP A 72 -27.31 -0.91 1.39
C ASP A 72 -26.40 -1.80 2.26
N TRP A 73 -25.08 -1.81 1.99
CA TRP A 73 -24.16 -2.69 2.69
C TRP A 73 -23.83 -2.13 4.08
N ARG A 74 -24.27 -2.85 5.12
CA ARG A 74 -24.04 -2.58 6.54
C ARG A 74 -23.30 -3.74 7.18
#